data_AF-A0A327JDD1-F1
#
_entry.id   AF-A0A327JDD1-F1
#
_cell.length_a   1.000
_cell.length_b   1.000
_cell.length_c   1.000
_cell.angle_alpha   90.00
_cell.angle_beta   90.00
_cell.angle_gamma   90.00
#
_symmetry.space_group_name_H-M   'P 1'
#
loop_
_entity.id
_entity.type
_entity.pdbx_description
1 polymer ?
#
loop_
_entity_poly.entity_id
_entity_poly.type
_entity_poly.pdbx_seq_one_letter_code
_entity_poly.pdbx_strand_id
1 'polypeptide(L)'
;MLFSLFPELENYLEYYSAKKAETIEEVKENYDYVQSWISKDEYSSLDENTRNQLALDRYIESRKKSKWAIGRDYEMFIGHEYEKKGYKVTYTGITDRLEDKGRDLIAQKDNEILIIQCKNWSKYKEIHENHICQLFGTTVQYNIENNSLFKATPVFITSATLSETALKFAEYLGVQVIQNKKLEEFPRIKCNINNKEKIYHLPFDQQYDRTIIGDQQGEFFAWTIQEAVNKGFRRAKKYFYVK
;
A
#
# COMPACT_ATOMS: atom_id res chain seq x y z
N MET A 1 22.05 -7.84 -1.24
CA MET A 1 21.35 -7.17 -0.12
C MET A 1 21.01 -5.71 -0.48
N LEU A 2 21.89 -4.97 -1.17
CA LEU A 2 21.61 -3.61 -1.65
C LEU A 2 20.58 -3.58 -2.81
N PHE A 3 20.82 -4.32 -3.90
CA PHE A 3 19.92 -4.33 -5.08
C PHE A 3 18.55 -4.96 -4.83
N SER A 4 18.42 -5.81 -3.81
CA SER A 4 17.12 -6.34 -3.39
C SER A 4 16.21 -5.30 -2.72
N LEU A 5 16.80 -4.23 -2.19
CA LEU A 5 16.09 -3.12 -1.54
C LEU A 5 15.98 -1.89 -2.45
N PHE A 6 16.94 -1.74 -3.37
CA PHE A 6 17.02 -0.66 -4.34
C PHE A 6 17.38 -1.22 -5.73
N PRO A 7 16.42 -1.84 -6.45
CA PRO A 7 16.66 -2.44 -7.76
C PRO A 7 17.18 -1.44 -8.79
N GLU A 8 16.82 -0.16 -8.62
CA GLU A 8 17.20 0.95 -9.50
C GLU A 8 18.72 1.19 -9.48
N LEU A 9 19.42 0.77 -8.42
CA LEU A 9 20.87 0.87 -8.32
C LEU A 9 21.62 -0.14 -9.22
N GLU A 10 20.96 -1.20 -9.69
CA GLU A 10 21.57 -2.15 -10.63
C GLU A 10 21.81 -1.46 -11.99
N ASN A 11 20.82 -0.69 -12.45
CA ASN A 11 20.94 0.13 -13.65
C ASN A 11 21.96 1.27 -13.48
N TYR A 12 22.10 1.83 -12.27
CA TYR A 12 23.11 2.87 -12.00
C TYR A 12 24.54 2.37 -12.21
N LEU A 13 24.84 1.11 -11.86
CA LEU A 13 26.18 0.53 -12.06
C LEU A 13 26.48 0.21 -13.53
N GLU A 14 25.51 -0.28 -14.30
CA GLU A 14 25.65 -0.42 -15.75
C GLU A 14 25.82 0.96 -16.42
N TYR A 15 25.10 1.99 -15.94
CA TYR A 15 25.11 3.35 -16.50
C TYR A 15 26.33 4.20 -16.14
N TYR A 16 26.96 4.00 -14.97
CA TYR A 16 28.19 4.71 -14.59
C TYR A 16 29.36 4.45 -15.57
N SER A 17 29.30 3.35 -16.32
CA SER A 17 30.25 3.05 -17.39
C SER A 17 30.05 3.86 -18.67
N ALA A 18 28.88 4.50 -18.85
CA ALA A 18 28.47 5.19 -20.07
C ALA A 18 28.01 6.64 -19.78
N LYS A 19 28.98 7.55 -19.65
CA LYS A 19 28.86 9.03 -19.70
C LYS A 19 27.44 9.65 -19.64
N LYS A 20 26.90 9.79 -18.43
CA LYS A 20 26.09 10.94 -17.99
C LYS A 20 25.96 10.90 -16.46
N ALA A 21 26.14 12.04 -15.78
CA ALA A 21 25.90 12.13 -14.34
C ALA A 21 24.39 12.34 -14.12
N GLU A 22 23.61 11.25 -14.10
CA GLU A 22 22.26 11.29 -13.56
C GLU A 22 22.32 11.13 -12.04
N THR A 23 21.52 11.92 -11.33
CA THR A 23 21.38 11.81 -9.87
C THR A 23 20.65 10.52 -9.49
N ILE A 24 20.83 10.04 -8.26
CA ILE A 24 20.13 8.84 -7.76
C ILE A 24 18.61 9.05 -7.80
N GLU A 25 18.16 10.28 -7.54
CA GLU A 25 16.77 10.71 -7.64
C GLU A 25 16.23 10.58 -9.06
N GLU A 26 16.96 11.06 -10.08
CA GLU A 26 16.56 10.91 -11.48
C GLU A 26 16.48 9.44 -11.92
N VAL A 27 17.42 8.61 -11.49
CA VAL A 27 17.42 7.17 -11.81
C VAL A 27 16.23 6.47 -11.16
N LYS A 28 15.94 6.76 -9.89
CA LYS A 28 14.75 6.23 -9.21
C LYS A 28 13.48 6.67 -9.90
N GLU A 29 13.40 7.93 -10.29
CA GLU A 29 12.22 8.47 -10.96
C GLU A 29 11.97 7.84 -12.33
N ASN A 30 13.02 7.46 -13.06
CA ASN A 30 12.93 6.92 -14.41
C ASN A 30 12.89 5.38 -14.49
N TYR A 31 13.03 4.68 -13.37
CA TYR A 31 13.01 3.21 -13.34
C TYR A 31 11.58 2.66 -13.41
N ASP A 32 11.29 1.81 -14.41
CA ASP A 32 10.06 1.04 -14.44
C ASP A 32 10.18 -0.21 -13.55
N TYR A 33 9.50 -0.17 -12.41
CA TYR A 33 9.47 -1.25 -11.41
C TYR A 33 8.84 -2.55 -11.90
N VAL A 34 8.20 -2.56 -13.08
CA VAL A 34 7.86 -3.81 -13.80
C VAL A 34 9.11 -4.68 -13.98
N GLN A 35 10.27 -4.06 -14.25
CA GLN A 35 11.55 -4.75 -14.44
C GLN A 35 12.05 -5.46 -13.17
N SER A 36 11.52 -5.14 -11.99
CA SER A 36 11.83 -5.87 -10.75
C SER A 36 11.12 -7.23 -10.67
N TRP A 37 10.15 -7.49 -11.56
CA TRP A 37 9.31 -8.68 -11.55
C TRP A 37 9.42 -9.52 -12.82
N ILE A 38 10.03 -9.00 -13.89
CA ILE A 38 10.25 -9.71 -15.15
C ILE A 38 11.69 -9.60 -15.62
N SER A 39 12.11 -10.51 -16.50
CA SER A 39 13.47 -10.49 -17.06
C SER A 39 13.65 -9.37 -18.08
N LYS A 40 14.91 -9.00 -18.37
CA LYS A 40 15.24 -8.02 -19.43
C LYS A 40 14.69 -8.44 -20.80
N ASP A 41 14.74 -9.74 -21.11
CA ASP A 41 14.21 -10.30 -22.37
C ASP A 41 12.68 -10.22 -22.43
N GLU A 42 11.99 -10.54 -21.34
CA GLU A 42 10.52 -10.44 -21.25
C GLU A 42 10.07 -8.98 -21.38
N TYR A 43 10.76 -8.05 -20.70
CA TYR A 43 10.44 -6.64 -20.75
C TYR A 43 10.59 -6.06 -22.17
N SER A 44 11.58 -6.53 -22.92
CA SER A 44 11.86 -6.05 -24.28
C SER A 44 10.99 -6.70 -25.35
N SER A 45 10.51 -7.93 -25.13
CA SER A 45 9.77 -8.71 -26.13
C SER A 45 8.25 -8.64 -25.99
N LEU A 46 7.72 -8.42 -24.78
CA LEU A 46 6.29 -8.36 -24.52
C LEU A 46 5.71 -6.95 -24.73
N ASP A 47 4.46 -6.88 -25.18
CA ASP A 47 3.74 -5.61 -25.22
C ASP A 47 3.44 -5.08 -23.81
N GLU A 48 3.10 -3.79 -23.73
CA GLU A 48 2.91 -3.10 -22.45
C GLU A 48 1.85 -3.73 -21.54
N ASN A 49 0.72 -4.18 -22.08
CA ASN A 49 -0.34 -4.72 -21.25
C ASN A 49 0.04 -6.11 -20.74
N THR A 50 0.60 -6.94 -21.61
CA THR A 50 1.04 -8.30 -21.27
C THR A 50 2.18 -8.27 -20.25
N ARG A 51 3.20 -7.42 -20.44
CA ARG A 51 4.32 -7.33 -19.48
C ARG A 51 3.86 -6.83 -18.10
N ASN A 52 2.96 -5.86 -18.07
CA ASN A 52 2.44 -5.28 -16.83
C ASN A 52 1.59 -6.30 -16.06
N GLN A 53 0.79 -7.10 -16.76
CA GLN A 53 0.00 -8.15 -16.15
C GLN A 53 0.91 -9.26 -15.60
N LEU A 54 1.90 -9.71 -16.38
CA LEU A 54 2.86 -10.72 -15.93
C LEU A 54 3.64 -10.27 -14.67
N ALA A 55 4.05 -9.01 -14.62
CA ALA A 55 4.71 -8.43 -13.45
C ALA A 55 3.78 -8.39 -12.22
N LEU A 56 2.50 -8.04 -12.40
CA LEU A 56 1.50 -8.07 -11.34
C LEU A 56 1.26 -9.49 -10.82
N ASP A 57 1.12 -10.47 -11.71
CA ASP A 57 0.90 -11.87 -11.35
C ASP A 57 2.08 -12.39 -10.51
N ARG A 58 3.31 -12.13 -10.96
CA ARG A 58 4.52 -12.49 -10.21
C ARG A 58 4.66 -11.75 -8.88
N TYR A 59 4.24 -10.47 -8.82
CA TYR A 59 4.17 -9.73 -7.57
C TYR A 59 3.24 -10.45 -6.57
N ILE A 60 2.04 -10.84 -7.02
CA ILE A 60 1.03 -11.49 -6.16
C ILE A 60 1.54 -12.85 -5.68
N GLU A 61 2.06 -13.67 -6.59
CA GLU A 61 2.50 -15.04 -6.32
C GLU A 61 3.83 -15.13 -5.53
N SER A 62 4.59 -14.03 -5.46
CA SER A 62 5.92 -14.03 -4.86
C SER A 62 5.92 -14.44 -3.39
N ARG A 63 6.60 -15.55 -3.12
CA ARG A 63 6.89 -16.05 -1.76
C ARG A 63 8.13 -15.41 -1.11
N LYS A 64 8.83 -14.52 -1.83
CA LYS A 64 10.09 -13.90 -1.39
C LYS A 64 9.89 -12.46 -0.88
N LYS A 65 8.66 -12.08 -0.54
CA LYS A 65 8.35 -10.75 0.01
C LYS A 65 9.03 -10.54 1.36
N SER A 66 9.54 -9.32 1.58
CA SER A 66 10.04 -8.91 2.88
C SER A 66 8.90 -8.83 3.90
N LYS A 67 9.22 -8.88 5.20
CA LYS A 67 8.20 -8.70 6.26
C LYS A 67 7.44 -7.39 6.10
N TRP A 68 8.14 -6.33 5.67
CA TRP A 68 7.53 -5.04 5.38
C TRP A 68 6.54 -5.12 4.21
N ALA A 69 6.93 -5.75 3.09
CA ALA A 69 6.03 -5.92 1.94
C ALA A 69 4.79 -6.75 2.28
N ILE A 70 4.93 -7.77 3.15
CA ILE A 70 3.79 -8.57 3.64
C ILE A 70 2.86 -7.72 4.52
N GLY A 71 3.41 -6.84 5.36
CA GLY A 71 2.63 -5.88 6.15
C GLY A 71 1.89 -4.90 5.26
N ARG A 72 2.60 -4.29 4.31
CA ARG A 72 2.03 -3.39 3.31
C ARG A 72 0.90 -4.03 2.50
N ASP A 73 1.07 -5.27 2.02
CA ASP A 73 0.00 -6.00 1.31
C ASP A 73 -1.26 -6.17 2.16
N TYR A 74 -1.08 -6.38 3.47
CA TYR A 74 -2.18 -6.52 4.40
C TYR A 74 -2.86 -5.18 4.70
N GLU A 75 -2.09 -4.09 4.87
CA GLU A 75 -2.62 -2.74 4.99
C GLU A 75 -3.43 -2.35 3.74
N MET A 76 -2.92 -2.65 2.54
CA MET A 76 -3.64 -2.45 1.28
C MET A 76 -4.98 -3.18 1.23
N PHE A 77 -4.98 -4.46 1.62
CA PHE A 77 -6.19 -5.29 1.69
C PHE A 77 -7.23 -4.71 2.66
N ILE A 78 -6.82 -4.37 3.87
CA ILE A 78 -7.73 -3.80 4.86
C ILE A 78 -8.26 -2.45 4.38
N GLY A 79 -7.39 -1.59 3.84
CA GLY A 79 -7.81 -0.31 3.27
C GLY A 79 -8.86 -0.49 2.17
N HIS A 80 -8.64 -1.44 1.25
CA HIS A 80 -9.60 -1.77 0.19
C HIS A 80 -10.98 -2.20 0.73
N GLU A 81 -11.01 -2.99 1.80
CA GLU A 81 -12.26 -3.41 2.44
C GLU A 81 -13.02 -2.23 3.08
N TYR A 82 -12.31 -1.20 3.56
CA TYR A 82 -12.93 0.04 4.05
C TYR A 82 -13.36 0.97 2.90
N GLU A 83 -12.58 1.07 1.82
CA GLU A 83 -12.98 1.81 0.62
C GLU A 83 -14.28 1.24 0.03
N LYS A 84 -14.43 -0.10 -0.02
CA LYS A 84 -15.69 -0.76 -0.43
C LYS A 84 -16.87 -0.43 0.47
N LYS A 85 -16.62 -0.09 1.74
CA LYS A 85 -17.66 0.37 2.69
C LYS A 85 -17.95 1.87 2.56
N GLY A 86 -17.27 2.57 1.65
CA GLY A 86 -17.45 3.99 1.37
C GLY A 86 -16.61 4.91 2.25
N TYR A 87 -15.53 4.41 2.87
CA TYR A 87 -14.59 5.26 3.57
C TYR A 87 -13.55 5.82 2.60
N LYS A 88 -13.16 7.07 2.82
CA LYS A 88 -11.92 7.61 2.28
C LYS A 88 -10.77 7.13 3.16
N VAL A 89 -9.82 6.39 2.58
CA VAL A 89 -8.71 5.77 3.32
C VAL A 89 -7.38 6.42 2.98
N THR A 90 -6.65 6.84 4.02
CA THR A 90 -5.26 7.28 3.96
C THR A 90 -4.36 6.18 4.52
N TYR A 91 -3.31 5.81 3.77
CA TYR A 91 -2.41 4.70 4.09
C TYR A 91 -1.13 5.17 4.81
N THR A 92 -1.28 5.68 6.04
CA THR A 92 -0.21 6.32 6.82
C THR A 92 0.97 5.38 7.13
N GLY A 93 0.74 4.08 7.34
CA GLY A 93 1.83 3.11 7.57
C GLY A 93 2.74 2.92 6.36
N ILE A 94 2.19 3.12 5.18
CA ILE A 94 2.95 3.03 3.93
C ILE A 94 3.66 4.34 3.62
N THR A 95 3.00 5.49 3.85
CA THR A 95 3.55 6.81 3.50
C THR A 95 4.56 7.33 4.52
N ASP A 96 4.33 7.11 5.81
CA ASP A 96 5.07 7.77 6.89
C ASP A 96 6.14 6.83 7.50
N ARG A 97 6.10 5.54 7.15
CA ARG A 97 7.09 4.51 7.53
C ARG A 97 7.46 4.53 9.01
N LEU A 98 8.65 5.06 9.35
CA LEU A 98 9.16 5.07 10.73
C LEU A 98 8.45 6.10 11.62
N GLU A 99 7.72 7.04 11.02
CA GLU A 99 7.00 8.12 11.72
C GLU A 99 5.52 7.80 11.96
N ASP A 100 5.01 6.66 11.50
CA ASP A 100 3.58 6.27 11.51
C ASP A 100 2.95 6.21 12.93
N LYS A 101 3.77 6.24 14.00
CA LYS A 101 3.39 6.15 15.42
C LYS A 101 2.61 4.88 15.81
N GLY A 102 2.41 3.95 14.91
CA GLY A 102 1.58 2.75 15.03
C GLY A 102 0.18 2.88 14.41
N ARG A 103 -0.04 3.78 13.46
CA ARG A 103 -1.34 4.09 12.83
C ARG A 103 -1.29 3.74 11.35
N ASP A 104 -1.58 2.49 11.01
CA ASP A 104 -1.36 2.01 9.65
C ASP A 104 -2.34 2.63 8.63
N LEU A 105 -3.61 2.83 9.00
CA LEU A 105 -4.62 3.49 8.16
C LEU A 105 -5.44 4.53 8.93
N ILE A 106 -5.89 5.55 8.22
CA ILE A 106 -6.94 6.48 8.67
C ILE A 106 -8.11 6.37 7.71
N ALA A 107 -9.26 5.88 8.18
CA ALA A 107 -10.46 5.75 7.38
C ALA A 107 -11.52 6.75 7.84
N GLN A 108 -12.02 7.59 6.93
CA GLN A 108 -13.01 8.60 7.23
C GLN A 108 -14.27 8.41 6.38
N LYS A 109 -15.44 8.46 7.03
CA LYS A 109 -16.74 8.43 6.37
C LYS A 109 -17.73 9.26 7.17
N ASP A 110 -18.34 10.25 6.53
CA ASP A 110 -19.29 11.17 7.17
C ASP A 110 -18.70 11.77 8.46
N ASN A 111 -19.30 11.42 9.60
CA ASN A 111 -18.95 11.89 10.94
C ASN A 111 -18.09 10.87 11.72
N GLU A 112 -17.60 9.83 11.06
CA GLU A 112 -16.79 8.78 11.66
C GLU A 112 -15.35 8.83 11.14
N ILE A 113 -14.40 8.76 12.08
CA ILE A 113 -12.97 8.66 11.80
C ILE A 113 -12.46 7.42 12.53
N LEU A 114 -11.81 6.53 11.80
CA LEU A 114 -11.20 5.31 12.35
C LEU A 114 -9.68 5.41 12.22
N ILE A 115 -8.99 5.21 13.34
CA ILE A 115 -7.53 5.02 13.36
C ILE A 115 -7.27 3.52 13.45
N ILE A 116 -6.77 2.95 12.36
CA ILE A 116 -6.69 1.50 12.20
C ILE A 116 -5.24 1.05 12.31
N GLN A 117 -4.96 0.09 13.19
CA GLN A 117 -3.71 -0.64 13.21
C GLN A 117 -3.90 -2.05 12.67
N CYS A 118 -3.05 -2.44 11.72
CA CYS A 118 -3.03 -3.72 11.03
C CYS A 118 -1.82 -4.56 11.48
N LYS A 119 -2.04 -5.81 11.88
CA LYS A 119 -0.97 -6.78 12.16
C LYS A 119 -1.19 -8.09 11.42
N ASN A 120 -0.38 -8.35 10.40
CA ASN A 120 -0.37 -9.62 9.67
C ASN A 120 0.66 -10.59 10.26
N TRP A 121 0.31 -11.26 11.35
CA TRP A 121 1.21 -12.16 12.09
C TRP A 121 0.80 -13.63 11.93
N SER A 122 1.76 -14.52 12.20
CA SER A 122 1.50 -15.97 12.20
C SER A 122 0.38 -16.31 13.17
N LYS A 123 -0.51 -17.24 12.79
CA LYS A 123 -1.65 -17.67 13.60
C LYS A 123 -1.29 -18.22 14.99
N TYR A 124 -0.04 -18.63 15.19
CA TYR A 124 0.46 -19.14 16.48
C TYR A 124 1.05 -18.04 17.36
N LYS A 125 1.16 -16.82 16.86
CA LYS A 125 1.57 -15.67 17.67
C LYS A 125 0.35 -15.13 18.39
N GLU A 126 0.56 -14.79 19.65
CA GLU A 126 -0.39 -14.03 20.44
C GLU A 126 0.06 -12.57 20.50
N ILE A 127 -0.91 -11.66 20.41
CA ILE A 127 -0.70 -10.22 20.51
C ILE A 127 -1.03 -9.76 21.93
N HIS A 128 -0.05 -9.13 22.58
CA HIS A 128 -0.19 -8.60 23.92
C HIS A 128 -0.60 -7.12 23.91
N GLU A 129 -1.03 -6.65 25.07
CA GLU A 129 -1.66 -5.36 25.35
C GLU A 129 -0.85 -4.14 24.89
N ASN A 130 0.48 -4.26 24.75
CA ASN A 130 1.35 -3.18 24.31
C ASN A 130 0.87 -2.51 23.02
N HIS A 131 0.41 -3.29 22.04
CA HIS A 131 -0.09 -2.74 20.77
C HIS A 131 -1.42 -2.01 20.92
N ILE A 132 -2.30 -2.51 21.80
CA ILE A 132 -3.58 -1.88 22.10
C ILE A 132 -3.37 -0.55 22.83
N CYS A 133 -2.48 -0.54 23.83
CA CYS A 133 -2.09 0.68 24.55
C CYS A 133 -1.44 1.70 23.61
N GLN A 134 -0.55 1.26 22.72
CA GLN A 134 0.08 2.11 21.72
C GLN A 134 -0.97 2.74 20.79
N LEU A 135 -1.84 1.93 20.17
CA LEU A 135 -2.89 2.41 19.28
C LEU A 135 -3.83 3.39 19.97
N PHE A 136 -4.25 3.08 21.20
CA PHE A 136 -5.08 3.98 21.99
C PHE A 136 -4.37 5.33 22.21
N GLY A 137 -3.12 5.30 22.69
CA GLY A 137 -2.34 6.52 22.95
C GLY A 137 -2.15 7.37 21.68
N THR A 138 -1.90 6.73 20.53
CA THR A 138 -1.67 7.45 19.27
C THR A 138 -2.96 7.95 18.64
N THR A 139 -4.10 7.31 18.95
CA THR A 139 -5.44 7.81 18.61
C THR A 139 -5.82 9.02 19.48
N VAL A 140 -5.50 8.99 20.78
CA VAL A 140 -5.64 10.17 21.65
C VAL A 140 -4.78 11.32 21.12
N GLN A 141 -3.52 11.05 20.77
CA GLN A 141 -2.66 12.05 20.14
C GLN A 141 -3.26 12.61 18.86
N TYR A 142 -3.77 11.75 17.96
CA TYR A 142 -4.45 12.19 16.75
C TYR A 142 -5.61 13.15 17.07
N ASN A 143 -6.44 12.82 18.05
CA ASN A 143 -7.58 13.65 18.46
C ASN A 143 -7.16 14.97 19.14
N ILE A 144 -5.99 15.05 19.76
CA ILE A 144 -5.45 16.29 20.33
C ILE A 144 -4.91 17.19 19.22
N GLU A 145 -4.17 16.60 18.27
CA GLU A 145 -3.52 17.32 17.16
C GLU A 145 -4.55 17.79 16.11
N ASN A 146 -5.63 17.03 15.94
CA ASN A 146 -6.69 17.32 14.98
C ASN A 146 -7.92 17.84 15.72
N ASN A 147 -8.23 19.12 15.57
CA ASN A 147 -9.42 19.76 16.13
C ASN A 147 -10.69 19.39 15.35
N SER A 148 -10.88 18.09 15.08
CA SER A 148 -12.05 17.56 14.42
C SER A 148 -13.26 17.64 15.37
N LEU A 149 -14.43 17.94 14.82
CA LEU A 149 -15.71 17.87 15.55
C LEU A 149 -16.01 16.44 16.03
N PHE A 150 -15.44 15.43 15.37
CA PHE A 150 -15.63 14.02 15.67
C PHE A 150 -14.34 13.41 16.19
N LYS A 151 -14.43 12.70 17.32
CA LYS A 151 -13.31 11.95 17.87
C LYS A 151 -13.10 10.68 17.08
N ALA A 152 -11.84 10.41 16.73
CA ALA A 152 -11.48 9.18 16.06
C ALA A 152 -11.56 7.97 17.00
N THR A 153 -12.03 6.85 16.46
CA THR A 153 -12.16 5.57 17.15
C THR A 153 -11.00 4.65 16.77
N PRO A 154 -10.29 4.06 17.76
CA PRO A 154 -9.22 3.11 17.47
C PRO A 154 -9.77 1.74 17.06
N VAL A 155 -9.20 1.16 16.00
CA VAL A 155 -9.54 -0.18 15.49
C VAL A 155 -8.28 -1.01 15.31
N PHE A 156 -8.19 -2.15 15.97
CA PHE A 156 -7.08 -3.09 15.86
C PHE A 156 -7.49 -4.32 15.05
N ILE A 157 -6.81 -4.56 13.93
CA ILE A 157 -7.13 -5.63 12.99
C ILE A 157 -5.93 -6.55 12.81
N THR A 158 -6.13 -7.85 13.03
CA THR A 158 -5.04 -8.82 12.97
C THR A 158 -5.45 -10.16 12.36
N SER A 159 -4.49 -10.82 11.74
CA SER A 159 -4.61 -12.21 11.28
C SER A 159 -4.41 -13.25 12.39
N ALA A 160 -3.99 -12.81 13.57
CA ALA A 160 -3.71 -13.63 14.75
C ALA A 160 -4.76 -13.40 15.86
N THR A 161 -4.47 -13.89 17.07
CA THR A 161 -5.29 -13.69 18.27
C THR A 161 -4.62 -12.75 19.26
N LEU A 162 -5.42 -12.14 20.13
CA LEU A 162 -5.00 -11.33 21.26
C LEU A 162 -5.02 -12.16 22.55
N SER A 163 -4.12 -11.82 23.49
CA SER A 163 -4.18 -12.36 24.84
C SER A 163 -5.44 -11.90 25.57
N GLU A 164 -5.85 -12.64 26.61
CA GLU A 164 -6.99 -12.25 27.45
C GLU A 164 -6.80 -10.85 28.05
N THR A 165 -5.58 -10.54 28.50
CA THR A 165 -5.23 -9.20 29.00
C THR A 165 -5.40 -8.14 27.92
N ALA A 166 -4.92 -8.39 26.69
CA ALA A 166 -5.07 -7.44 25.60
C ALA A 166 -6.55 -7.18 25.23
N LEU A 167 -7.41 -8.20 25.30
CA LEU A 167 -8.86 -8.04 25.11
C LEU A 167 -9.50 -7.19 26.22
N LYS A 168 -9.13 -7.42 27.50
CA LYS A 168 -9.60 -6.58 28.63
C LYS A 168 -9.18 -5.12 28.46
N PHE A 169 -7.94 -4.89 28.02
CA PHE A 169 -7.47 -3.54 27.70
C PHE A 169 -8.24 -2.91 26.55
N ALA A 170 -8.49 -3.67 25.47
CA ALA A 170 -9.23 -3.16 24.33
C ALA A 170 -10.66 -2.76 24.70
N GLU A 171 -11.36 -3.61 25.48
CA GLU A 171 -12.69 -3.31 26.00
C GLU A 171 -12.68 -2.05 26.88
N TYR A 172 -11.77 -1.99 27.87
CA TYR A 172 -11.70 -0.85 28.79
C TYR A 172 -11.38 0.47 28.08
N LEU A 173 -10.51 0.44 27.07
CA LEU A 173 -10.07 1.62 26.32
C LEU A 173 -10.98 1.97 25.14
N GLY A 174 -12.00 1.15 24.84
CA GLY A 174 -12.88 1.35 23.68
C GLY A 174 -12.20 1.12 22.33
N VAL A 175 -11.18 0.25 22.29
CA VAL A 175 -10.51 -0.18 21.04
C VAL A 175 -11.32 -1.31 20.41
N GLN A 176 -11.81 -1.09 19.19
CA GLN A 176 -12.49 -2.14 18.43
C GLN A 176 -11.47 -3.18 17.96
N VAL A 177 -11.76 -4.47 18.09
CA VAL A 177 -10.83 -5.55 17.74
C VAL A 177 -11.44 -6.49 16.71
N ILE A 178 -10.70 -6.76 15.63
CA ILE A 178 -11.03 -7.78 14.62
C ILE A 178 -9.86 -8.78 14.57
N GLN A 179 -10.11 -9.99 15.07
CA GLN A 179 -9.13 -11.09 15.11
C GLN A 179 -9.30 -12.04 13.93
N ASN A 180 -8.26 -12.83 13.64
CA ASN A 180 -8.27 -13.87 12.61
C ASN A 180 -8.65 -13.38 11.19
N LYS A 181 -8.54 -12.08 10.91
CA LYS A 181 -8.77 -11.54 9.57
C LYS A 181 -7.54 -11.85 8.73
N LYS A 182 -7.62 -12.92 7.94
CA LYS A 182 -6.52 -13.31 7.05
C LYS A 182 -6.50 -12.40 5.82
N LEU A 183 -5.32 -12.25 5.24
CA LEU A 183 -5.20 -11.66 3.90
C LEU A 183 -6.01 -12.53 2.93
N GLU A 184 -6.97 -11.91 2.25
CA GLU A 184 -7.75 -12.52 1.18
C GLU A 184 -7.35 -11.87 -0.16
N GLU A 185 -7.74 -12.49 -1.28
CA GLU A 185 -7.47 -11.89 -2.59
C GLU A 185 -8.27 -10.61 -2.79
N PHE A 186 -7.62 -9.60 -3.37
CA PHE A 186 -8.20 -8.29 -3.62
C PHE A 186 -7.55 -7.64 -4.87
N PRO A 187 -8.27 -6.72 -5.55
CA PRO A 187 -7.73 -6.00 -6.68
C PRO A 187 -6.64 -5.02 -6.23
N ARG A 188 -5.48 -5.05 -6.89
CA ARG A 188 -4.28 -4.27 -6.51
C ARG A 188 -3.92 -3.19 -7.52
N ILE A 189 -4.78 -2.94 -8.50
CA ILE A 189 -4.55 -1.90 -9.49
C ILE A 189 -5.42 -0.70 -9.14
N LYS A 190 -4.78 0.42 -8.76
CA LYS A 190 -5.49 1.68 -8.46
C LYS A 190 -5.75 2.43 -9.75
N CYS A 191 -7.02 2.58 -10.14
CA CYS A 191 -7.42 3.37 -11.32
C CYS A 191 -7.91 4.75 -10.86
N ASN A 192 -7.02 5.74 -10.90
CA ASN A 192 -7.24 7.12 -10.46
C ASN A 192 -7.55 8.05 -11.65
N ILE A 193 -8.36 9.07 -11.39
CA ILE A 193 -8.63 10.15 -12.34
C ILE A 193 -8.00 11.43 -11.78
N ASN A 194 -7.08 12.01 -12.55
CA ASN A 194 -6.43 13.28 -12.20
C ASN A 194 -6.43 14.21 -13.41
N ASN A 195 -6.93 15.43 -13.26
CA ASN A 195 -7.03 16.41 -14.36
C ASN A 195 -7.67 15.84 -15.65
N LYS A 196 -8.71 15.00 -15.50
CA LYS A 196 -9.41 14.25 -16.58
C LYS A 196 -8.57 13.15 -17.25
N GLU A 197 -7.33 12.92 -16.82
CA GLU A 197 -6.56 11.76 -17.24
C GLU A 197 -6.94 10.54 -16.41
N LYS A 198 -7.18 9.41 -17.09
CA LYS A 198 -7.43 8.11 -16.47
C LYS A 198 -6.13 7.33 -16.39
N ILE A 199 -5.60 7.16 -15.19
CA ILE A 199 -4.29 6.54 -14.95
C ILE A 199 -4.45 5.36 -14.01
N TYR A 200 -3.88 4.21 -14.37
CA TYR A 200 -3.76 3.08 -13.46
C TYR A 200 -2.34 2.94 -12.89
N HIS A 201 -2.29 2.57 -11.62
CA HIS A 201 -1.08 2.34 -10.85
C HIS A 201 -1.02 0.89 -10.39
N LEU A 202 0.15 0.26 -10.55
CA LEU A 202 0.48 -1.07 -10.04
C LEU A 202 1.04 -0.97 -8.62
N PRO A 203 0.94 -2.04 -7.80
CA PRO A 203 1.29 -2.00 -6.38
C PRO A 203 2.78 -1.76 -6.11
N PHE A 204 3.62 -1.70 -7.13
CA PHE A 204 5.05 -1.39 -7.04
C PHE A 204 5.41 -0.06 -7.72
N ASP A 205 4.43 0.75 -8.13
CA ASP A 205 4.70 2.08 -8.68
C ASP A 205 4.98 3.10 -7.58
N GLN A 206 5.86 4.07 -7.90
CA GLN A 206 6.25 5.17 -7.01
C GLN A 206 5.07 5.92 -6.38
N GLN A 207 4.01 6.16 -7.15
CA GLN A 207 2.85 6.94 -6.71
C GLN A 207 1.71 6.08 -6.15
N TYR A 208 1.83 4.75 -6.18
CA TYR A 208 0.73 3.85 -5.81
C TYR A 208 0.22 4.11 -4.39
N ASP A 209 1.13 4.28 -3.44
CA ASP A 209 0.80 4.44 -2.01
C ASP A 209 0.15 5.78 -1.69
N ARG A 210 0.48 6.81 -2.47
CA ARG A 210 -0.09 8.16 -2.33
C ARG A 210 -1.38 8.35 -3.13
N THR A 211 -1.65 7.46 -4.07
CA THR A 211 -2.86 7.52 -4.90
C THR A 211 -4.05 7.05 -4.07
N ILE A 212 -5.05 7.92 -3.95
CA ILE A 212 -6.33 7.64 -3.27
C ILE A 212 -7.36 7.28 -4.35
N ILE A 213 -8.22 6.31 -4.05
CA ILE A 213 -9.35 5.91 -4.91
C ILE A 213 -10.65 6.33 -4.23
N GLY A 214 -11.57 6.90 -5.01
CA GLY A 214 -12.89 7.31 -4.53
C GLY A 214 -13.04 8.82 -4.32
N ASP A 215 -12.01 9.61 -4.64
CA ASP A 215 -12.08 11.08 -4.62
C ASP A 215 -12.77 11.64 -5.87
N GLN A 216 -12.80 10.88 -6.97
CA GLN A 216 -13.50 11.24 -8.19
C GLN A 216 -14.43 10.12 -8.69
N GLN A 217 -15.56 10.52 -9.27
CA GLN A 217 -16.49 9.58 -9.89
C GLN A 217 -15.82 8.84 -11.05
N GLY A 218 -15.85 7.50 -11.00
CA GLY A 218 -15.28 6.62 -12.02
C GLY A 218 -13.91 6.03 -11.68
N GLU A 219 -13.32 6.43 -10.54
CA GLU A 219 -12.17 5.75 -9.96
C GLU A 219 -12.57 4.39 -9.39
N PHE A 220 -11.67 3.41 -9.46
CA PHE A 220 -11.94 2.07 -8.95
C PHE A 220 -10.64 1.26 -8.79
N PHE A 221 -10.75 0.08 -8.18
CA PHE A 221 -9.69 -0.92 -8.19
C PHE A 221 -9.94 -1.96 -9.28
N ALA A 222 -8.93 -2.27 -10.08
CA ALA A 222 -9.02 -3.31 -11.11
C ALA A 222 -8.29 -4.59 -10.69
N TRP A 223 -8.81 -5.73 -11.11
CA TRP A 223 -8.19 -7.05 -10.93
C TRP A 223 -7.09 -7.31 -11.96
N THR A 224 -7.28 -6.78 -13.16
CA THR A 224 -6.39 -7.01 -14.31
C THR A 224 -6.09 -5.72 -15.05
N ILE A 225 -4.95 -5.71 -15.75
CA ILE A 225 -4.59 -4.63 -16.66
C ILE A 225 -5.67 -4.46 -17.74
N GLN A 226 -6.20 -5.58 -18.25
CA GLN A 226 -7.25 -5.56 -19.26
C GLN A 226 -8.52 -4.86 -18.75
N GLU A 227 -8.92 -5.09 -17.49
CA GLU A 227 -10.05 -4.40 -16.89
C GLU A 227 -9.82 -2.88 -16.83
N ALA A 228 -8.63 -2.44 -16.40
CA ALA A 228 -8.28 -1.03 -16.35
C ALA A 228 -8.31 -0.38 -17.75
N VAL A 229 -7.65 -1.01 -18.72
CA VAL A 229 -7.55 -0.53 -20.11
C VAL A 229 -8.92 -0.49 -20.79
N ASN A 230 -9.78 -1.48 -20.58
CA ASN A 230 -11.14 -1.50 -21.12
C ASN A 230 -12.00 -0.33 -20.62
N LYS A 231 -11.72 0.19 -19.42
CA LYS A 231 -12.39 1.40 -18.87
C LYS A 231 -11.69 2.71 -19.27
N GLY A 232 -10.69 2.63 -20.15
CA GLY A 232 -9.95 3.76 -20.71
C GLY A 232 -8.82 4.27 -19.82
N PHE A 233 -8.37 3.48 -18.84
CA PHE A 233 -7.21 3.83 -18.02
C PHE A 233 -5.94 3.39 -18.73
N ARG A 234 -4.98 4.31 -18.84
CA ARG A 234 -3.64 4.01 -19.32
C ARG A 234 -2.68 3.81 -18.17
N ARG A 235 -1.55 3.16 -18.43
CA ARG A 235 -0.44 3.05 -17.47
C ARG A 235 0.00 4.43 -17.00
N ALA A 236 0.36 4.54 -15.71
CA ALA A 236 1.08 5.70 -15.20
C ALA A 236 2.38 5.90 -16.00
N LYS A 237 2.43 6.99 -16.79
CA LYS A 237 3.60 7.37 -17.59
C LYS A 237 4.62 8.08 -16.69
N LYS A 238 5.90 7.79 -16.90
CA LYS A 238 6.97 8.81 -16.85
C LYS A 238 7.74 8.74 -18.16
N TYR A 239 8.24 9.88 -18.64
CA TYR A 239 8.98 9.99 -19.90
C TYR A 239 10.22 9.10 -19.84
N PHE A 240 10.18 7.94 -20.48
CA PHE A 240 11.39 7.22 -20.82
C PHE A 240 12.08 8.06 -21.89
N TYR A 241 13.14 8.78 -21.53
CA TYR A 241 14.08 9.26 -22.54
C TYR A 241 14.71 8.03 -23.16
N VAL A 242 14.10 7.53 -24.23
CA VAL A 242 14.79 6.70 -25.20
C VAL A 242 15.76 7.65 -25.87
N LYS A 243 17.01 7.64 -25.42
CA LYS A 243 18.13 8.13 -26.20
C LYS A 243 18.67 7.00 -27.05
#